data_AF-A0A2D6GSP6-F1
#
_entry.id   AF-A0A2D6GSP6-F1
#
_cell.length_a   1.000
_cell.length_b   1.000
_cell.length_c   1.000
_cell.angle_alpha   90.00
_cell.angle_beta   90.00
_cell.angle_gamma   90.00
#
_symmetry.space_group_name_H-M   'P 1'
#
loop_
_entity.id
_entity.type
_entity.pdbx_description
1 polymer ?
#
loop_
_entity_poly.entity_id
_entity_poly.type
_entity_poly.pdbx_seq_one_letter_code
_entity_poly.pdbx_strand_id
1 'polypeptide(L)'
;MVIMTDVVVKFDLKDAATETKLFQAVNQFAAERECMGTGASGTDDAPVIMVKTTSYGEGFKKSVIFQRRRDAEHFMSYWRRFAKVA
;
A
#
# COMPACT_ATOMS: atom_id res chain seq x y z
N MET A 1 -11.07 22.80 -7.83
CA MET A 1 -10.70 21.47 -8.34
C MET A 1 -9.49 21.01 -7.56
N VAL A 2 -9.69 20.24 -6.48
CA VAL A 2 -8.55 19.61 -5.79
C VAL A 2 -8.07 18.51 -6.73
N ILE A 3 -6.84 18.63 -7.22
CA ILE A 3 -6.22 17.58 -8.03
C ILE A 3 -5.93 16.43 -7.06
N MET A 4 -6.90 15.52 -6.89
CA MET A 4 -6.68 14.24 -6.21
C MET A 4 -5.56 13.53 -6.96
N THR A 5 -4.36 13.60 -6.40
CA THR A 5 -3.17 13.02 -7.00
C THR A 5 -2.98 11.68 -6.34
N ASP A 6 -3.45 10.62 -6.98
CA ASP A 6 -3.19 9.26 -6.51
C ASP A 6 -1.68 9.02 -6.46
N VAL A 7 -1.21 8.61 -5.28
CA VAL A 7 0.19 8.26 -5.08
C VAL A 7 0.34 6.78 -5.35
N VAL A 8 1.03 6.46 -6.44
CA VAL A 8 1.32 5.08 -6.85
C VAL A 8 2.73 4.70 -6.43
N VAL A 9 2.85 3.76 -5.49
CA VAL A 9 4.12 3.19 -5.07
C VAL A 9 4.31 1.85 -5.77
N LYS A 10 5.37 1.72 -6.57
CA LYS A 10 5.67 0.51 -7.33
C LYS A 10 6.71 -0.35 -6.62
N PHE A 11 6.44 -1.63 -6.51
CA PHE A 11 7.29 -2.65 -5.91
C PHE A 11 7.70 -3.66 -6.97
N ASP A 12 9.01 -3.86 -7.08
CA ASP A 12 9.61 -4.94 -7.85
C ASP A 12 9.88 -6.09 -6.88
N LEU A 13 9.04 -7.13 -6.93
CA LEU A 13 9.11 -8.26 -6.02
C LEU A 13 9.90 -9.38 -6.70
N LYS A 14 11.03 -9.74 -6.11
CA LYS A 14 11.98 -10.71 -6.68
C LYS A 14 11.62 -12.16 -6.36
N ASP A 15 10.81 -12.37 -5.31
CA ASP A 15 10.51 -13.67 -4.75
C ASP A 15 9.21 -13.64 -3.91
N ALA A 16 8.64 -14.82 -3.66
CA ALA A 16 7.39 -14.99 -2.91
C ALA A 16 7.50 -14.58 -1.42
N ALA A 17 8.69 -14.59 -0.83
CA ALA A 17 8.87 -14.16 0.56
C ALA A 17 8.80 -12.63 0.67
N THR A 18 9.42 -11.91 -0.27
CA THR A 18 9.30 -10.45 -0.39
C THR A 18 7.87 -10.02 -0.69
N GLU A 19 7.14 -10.79 -1.51
CA GLU A 19 5.71 -10.57 -1.74
C GLU A 19 4.87 -10.76 -0.47
N THR A 20 5.13 -11.82 0.30
CA THR A 20 4.44 -12.07 1.57
C THR A 20 4.67 -10.93 2.56
N LYS A 21 5.90 -10.42 2.66
CA LYS A 21 6.24 -9.23 3.48
C LYS A 21 5.45 -7.99 3.04
N LEU A 22 5.22 -7.81 1.73
CA LEU A 22 4.43 -6.68 1.24
C LEU A 22 2.97 -6.81 1.66
N PHE A 23 2.38 -8.00 1.53
CA PHE A 23 1.01 -8.23 1.97
C PHE A 23 0.84 -8.08 3.49
N GLN A 24 1.84 -8.49 4.29
CA GLN A 24 1.84 -8.24 5.73
C GLN A 24 1.86 -6.74 6.04
N ALA A 25 2.69 -5.95 5.36
CA ALA A 25 2.72 -4.50 5.52
C ALA A 25 1.39 -3.84 5.13
N VAL A 26 0.76 -4.30 4.04
CA VAL A 26 -0.57 -3.82 3.60
C VAL A 26 -1.63 -4.15 4.64
N ASN A 27 -1.68 -5.39 5.13
CA ASN A 27 -2.67 -5.81 6.12
C ASN A 27 -2.53 -5.06 7.43
N GLN A 28 -1.30 -4.86 7.92
CA GLN A 28 -1.06 -4.09 9.13
C GLN A 28 -1.45 -2.62 8.95
N PHE A 29 -1.12 -2.02 7.81
CA PHE A 29 -1.53 -0.66 7.51
C PHE A 29 -3.06 -0.52 7.44
N ALA A 30 -3.76 -1.46 6.80
CA ALA A 30 -5.22 -1.47 6.75
C ALA A 30 -5.85 -1.60 8.14
N ALA A 31 -5.38 -2.57 8.94
CA ALA A 31 -5.89 -2.81 10.29
C ALA A 31 -5.67 -1.61 11.24
N GLU A 32 -4.54 -0.92 11.13
CA GLU A 32 -4.29 0.29 11.92
C GLU A 32 -5.22 1.44 11.54
N ARG A 33 -5.54 1.59 10.25
CA ARG A 33 -6.45 2.63 9.75
C ARG A 33 -7.90 2.37 10.15
N GLU A 34 -8.31 1.11 10.17
CA GLU A 34 -9.60 0.68 10.74
C GLU A 34 -9.66 0.97 12.25
N CYS A 35 -8.60 0.66 12.99
CA CYS A 35 -8.52 0.86 14.44
C CYS A 35 -8.48 2.34 14.85
N MET A 36 -7.81 3.21 14.07
CA MET A 36 -7.72 4.64 14.33
C MET A 36 -9.02 5.41 14.04
N GLY A 37 -10.12 4.74 13.67
CA GLY A 37 -11.42 5.40 13.42
C GLY A 37 -11.38 6.44 12.31
N THR A 38 -10.30 6.48 11.52
CA THR A 38 -10.22 7.22 10.26
C THR A 38 -10.72 6.34 9.11
N GLY A 39 -11.64 5.41 9.41
CA GLY A 39 -12.61 4.99 8.41
C GLY A 39 -13.23 6.27 7.89
N ALA A 40 -12.99 6.60 6.64
CA ALA A 40 -13.51 7.81 6.04
C ALA A 40 -15.04 7.76 6.14
N SER A 41 -15.62 8.33 7.19
CA SER A 41 -17.06 8.62 7.28
C SER A 41 -17.45 9.79 6.37
N GLY A 42 -16.77 9.95 5.24
CA GLY A 42 -16.95 11.06 4.33
C GLY A 42 -16.92 10.56 2.91
N THR A 43 -18.09 10.13 2.42
CA THR A 43 -18.59 10.35 1.04
C THR A 43 -17.70 9.96 -0.16
N ASP A 44 -16.58 9.29 0.04
CA ASP A 44 -15.68 8.82 -1.02
C ASP A 44 -15.80 7.29 -1.08
N ASP A 45 -16.51 6.80 -2.10
CA ASP A 45 -16.82 5.37 -2.33
C ASP A 45 -15.57 4.49 -2.54
N ALA A 46 -14.38 5.10 -2.60
CA ALA A 46 -13.13 4.42 -2.92
C ALA A 46 -12.30 4.05 -1.67
N PRO A 47 -11.65 2.88 -1.66
CA PRO A 47 -10.82 2.44 -0.55
C PRO A 47 -9.56 3.31 -0.39
N VAL A 48 -9.16 3.53 0.87
CA VAL A 48 -8.00 4.36 1.27
C VAL A 48 -6.67 3.81 0.73
N ILE A 49 -6.60 2.50 0.49
CA ILE A 49 -5.45 1.78 -0.07
C ILE A 49 -5.93 0.79 -1.12
N MET A 50 -5.29 0.77 -2.29
CA MET A 50 -5.58 -0.18 -3.36
C MET A 50 -4.30 -0.88 -3.81
N VAL A 51 -4.33 -2.21 -3.90
CA VAL A 51 -3.19 -3.00 -4.37
C VAL A 51 -3.47 -3.50 -5.78
N LYS A 52 -2.67 -3.05 -6.75
CA LYS A 52 -2.71 -3.52 -8.13
C LYS A 52 -1.58 -4.52 -8.35
N THR A 53 -1.93 -5.77 -8.65
CA THR A 53 -0.96 -6.76 -9.11
C THR A 53 -0.90 -6.71 -10.63
N THR A 54 0.30 -6.57 -11.19
CA THR A 54 0.55 -6.66 -12.63
C THR A 54 1.54 -7.79 -12.87
N SER A 55 1.03 -8.90 -13.39
CA SER A 55 1.84 -10.03 -13.84
C SER A 55 2.58 -9.61 -15.11
N TYR A 56 3.91 -9.63 -15.11
CA TYR A 56 4.71 -9.37 -16.31
C TYR A 56 5.73 -10.51 -16.45
N GLY A 57 5.38 -11.55 -17.22
CA GLY A 57 6.24 -12.73 -17.41
C GLY A 57 6.53 -13.47 -16.09
N GLU A 58 7.80 -13.81 -15.83
CA GLU A 58 8.28 -14.49 -14.61
C GLU A 58 8.33 -13.59 -13.35
N GLY A 59 7.98 -12.30 -13.46
CA GLY A 59 8.06 -11.34 -12.34
C GLY A 59 6.70 -10.84 -11.84
N PHE A 60 6.56 -10.70 -10.52
CA PHE A 60 5.39 -10.09 -9.88
C PHE A 60 5.65 -8.61 -9.60
N LYS A 61 5.14 -7.73 -10.46
CA LYS A 61 5.13 -6.29 -10.16
C LYS A 61 3.86 -5.95 -9.40
N LYS A 62 3.98 -5.33 -8.23
CA LYS A 62 2.84 -4.82 -7.48
C LYS A 62 2.92 -3.33 -7.31
N SER A 63 1.78 -2.67 -7.38
CA SER A 63 1.64 -1.26 -7.08
C SER A 63 0.68 -1.09 -5.93
N VAL A 64 1.05 -0.31 -4.94
CA VAL A 64 0.15 0.11 -3.86
C VAL A 64 -0.19 1.57 -4.10
N ILE A 65 -1.49 1.85 -4.19
CA ILE A 65 -2.04 3.13 -4.59
C ILE A 65 -2.72 3.75 -3.36
N PHE A 66 -2.43 5.02 -3.12
CA PHE A 66 -2.95 5.79 -2.00
C PHE A 66 -3.60 7.07 -2.50
N GLN A 67 -4.74 7.43 -1.91
CA GLN A 67 -5.40 8.70 -2.22
C GLN A 67 -4.64 9.92 -1.65
N ARG A 68 -3.84 9.73 -0.59
CA ARG A 68 -3.11 10.80 0.08
C ARG A 68 -1.62 10.47 0.19
N ARG A 69 -0.78 11.48 -0.06
CA ARG A 69 0.68 11.36 0.10
C ARG A 69 1.10 10.95 1.52
N ARG A 70 0.43 11.48 2.56
CA ARG A 70 0.73 11.14 3.96
C ARG A 70 0.56 9.64 4.24
N ASP A 71 -0.41 9.02 3.59
CA ASP A 71 -0.70 7.59 3.73
C ASP A 71 0.38 6.74 3.06
N ALA A 72 0.83 7.17 1.88
CA ALA A 72 1.96 6.55 1.19
C ALA A 72 3.27 6.68 2.00
N GLU A 73 3.56 7.85 2.58
CA GLU A 73 4.73 8.07 3.44
C GLU A 73 4.69 7.21 4.70
N HIS A 74 3.50 7.06 5.30
CA HIS A 74 3.29 6.21 6.45
C HIS A 74 3.47 4.73 6.12
N PHE A 75 2.86 4.26 5.02
CA PHE A 75 3.04 2.92 4.51
C PHE A 75 4.52 2.61 4.20
N MET A 76 5.23 3.54 3.57
CA MET A 76 6.66 3.36 3.27
C MET A 76 7.52 3.21 4.54
N SER A 77 7.08 3.79 5.66
CA SER A 77 7.74 3.59 6.95
C SER A 77 7.55 2.16 7.47
N TYR A 78 6.37 1.57 7.31
CA TYR A 78 6.14 0.13 7.56
C TYR A 78 6.96 -0.74 6.62
N TRP A 79 6.88 -0.48 5.32
CA TRP A 79 7.60 -1.25 4.32
C TRP A 79 9.10 -1.29 4.60
N ARG A 80 9.72 -0.15 4.93
CA ARG A 80 11.14 -0.10 5.29
C ARG A 80 11.48 -0.94 6.51
N ARG A 81 10.59 -1.05 7.49
CA ARG A 81 10.78 -1.93 8.67
C ARG A 81 10.74 -3.39 8.24
N PHE A 82 9.75 -3.81 7.47
CA PHE A 82 9.64 -5.18 6.98
C PHE A 82 10.75 -5.59 5.99
N ALA A 83 11.19 -4.65 5.15
CA ALA A 83 12.26 -4.87 4.18
C ALA A 83 13.66 -4.94 4.82
N LYS A 84 13.88 -4.27 5.97
CA LYS A 84 15.17 -4.32 6.70
C LYS A 84 15.37 -5.59 7.55
N VAL A 85 14.31 -6.32 7.87
CA VAL A 85 14.42 -7.60 8.62
C VAL A 85 14.74 -8.74 7.64
N ALA A 86 15.84 -8.60 6.90
CA ALA A 86 16.38 -9.59 5.97
C ALA A 86 17.89 -9.69 6.18
#